data_AF-A0A539E208-F1
#
_entry.id   AF-A0A539E208-F1
#
_cell.length_a   1.000
_cell.length_b   1.000
_cell.length_c   1.000
_cell.angle_alpha   90.00
_cell.angle_beta   90.00
_cell.angle_gamma   90.00
#
_symmetry.space_group_name_H-M   'P 1'
#
loop_
_entity.id
_entity.type
_entity.pdbx_description
1 polymer ?
#
loop_
_entity_poly.entity_id
_entity_poly.type
_entity_poly.pdbx_seq_one_letter_code
_entity_poly.pdbx_strand_id
1 'polypeptide(L)'
;MVIHRTIAERWLAAEPDDDMRRELADLLAGDDDVLAERFEGRLQFGTAGLRGAVGAGPQRMNRLVVRQAAAGLVDHLLATSPDAASRGVLIGFDARRKSDLFA
;
A
#
# COMPACT_ATOMS: atom_id res chain seq x y z
N MET A 1 12.33 16.10 -6.77
CA MET A 1 11.85 16.64 -5.47
C MET A 1 10.38 17.08 -5.49
N VAL A 2 9.94 18.07 -6.29
CA VAL A 2 8.53 18.57 -6.25
C VAL A 2 7.47 17.48 -6.47
N ILE A 3 7.72 16.53 -7.37
CA ILE A 3 6.77 15.45 -7.71
C ILE A 3 6.50 14.52 -6.50
N HIS A 4 7.54 14.10 -5.76
CA HIS A 4 7.37 13.18 -4.62
C HIS A 4 6.53 13.82 -3.51
N ARG A 5 6.75 15.10 -3.22
CA ARG A 5 5.98 15.86 -2.22
C ARG A 5 4.50 15.94 -2.58
N THR A 6 4.18 16.29 -3.83
CA THR A 6 2.78 16.33 -4.29
C THR A 6 2.11 14.95 -4.22
N ILE A 7 2.82 13.88 -4.57
CA ILE A 7 2.29 12.51 -4.43
C ILE A 7 2.07 12.16 -2.96
N ALA A 8 3.02 12.53 -2.09
CA ALA A 8 2.95 12.30 -0.65
C ALA A 8 1.80 13.06 0.02
N GLU A 9 1.54 14.31 -0.36
CA GLU A 9 0.38 15.08 0.13
C GLU A 9 -0.95 14.44 -0.27
N ARG A 10 -1.06 13.97 -1.52
CA ARG A 10 -2.23 13.21 -1.98
C ARG A 10 -2.38 11.88 -1.22
N TRP A 11 -1.26 11.21 -0.95
CA TRP A 11 -1.25 10.00 -0.14
C TRP A 11 -1.72 10.28 1.30
N LEU A 12 -1.25 11.36 1.91
CA LEU A 12 -1.65 11.80 3.25
C LEU A 12 -3.15 12.09 3.35
N ALA A 13 -3.71 12.74 2.33
CA ALA A 13 -5.14 13.02 2.26
C ALA A 13 -5.99 11.73 2.20
N ALA A 14 -5.46 10.67 1.58
CA ALA A 14 -6.13 9.38 1.46
C ALA A 14 -5.86 8.41 2.63
N GLU A 15 -4.84 8.67 3.45
CA GLU A 15 -4.37 7.75 4.48
C GLU A 15 -5.44 7.51 5.56
N PRO A 16 -5.93 6.27 5.74
CA PRO A 16 -6.94 5.98 6.74
C PRO A 16 -6.38 5.77 8.15
N ASP A 17 -5.10 5.39 8.30
CA ASP A 17 -4.53 5.02 9.60
C ASP A 17 -3.78 6.19 10.25
N ASP A 18 -4.11 6.53 11.50
CA ASP A 18 -3.52 7.69 12.19
C ASP A 18 -2.02 7.55 12.46
N ASP A 19 -1.51 6.33 12.68
CA ASP A 19 -0.08 6.10 12.84
C ASP A 19 0.69 6.37 11.54
N MET A 20 0.14 5.94 10.40
CA MET A 20 0.70 6.21 9.08
C MET A 20 0.57 7.70 8.71
N ARG A 21 -0.54 8.35 9.08
CA ARG A 21 -0.75 9.79 8.87
C ARG A 21 0.32 10.62 9.59
N ARG A 22 0.63 10.26 10.84
CA ARG A 22 1.70 10.91 11.62
C ARG A 22 3.08 10.68 10.98
N GLU A 23 3.43 9.43 10.67
CA GLU A 23 4.70 9.11 10.01
C GLU A 23 4.86 9.91 8.70
N LEU A 24 3.80 10.01 7.90
CA LEU A 24 3.83 10.73 6.63
C LEU A 24 3.91 12.25 6.79
N ALA A 25 3.26 12.82 7.81
CA ALA A 25 3.40 14.24 8.14
C ALA A 25 4.84 14.58 8.55
N ASP A 26 5.47 13.72 9.36
CA ASP A 26 6.87 13.87 9.76
C ASP A 26 7.82 13.76 8.56
N LEU A 27 7.57 12.80 7.64
CA LEU A 27 8.33 12.68 6.39
C LEU A 27 8.21 13.92 5.51
N LEU A 28 7.01 14.52 5.42
CA LEU A 28 6.79 15.75 4.67
C LEU A 28 7.50 16.97 5.29
N ALA A 29 7.69 16.99 6.61
CA ALA A 29 8.42 18.05 7.30
C ALA A 29 9.95 17.83 7.31
N GLY A 30 10.41 16.64 6.92
CA GLY A 30 11.80 16.20 7.03
C GLY A 30 12.60 16.25 5.73
N ASP A 31 13.51 15.29 5.60
CA ASP A 31 14.47 15.16 4.51
C ASP A 31 13.81 14.67 3.20
N ASP A 32 14.04 15.41 2.12
CA ASP A 32 13.51 15.11 0.79
C ASP A 32 14.10 13.81 0.20
N ASP A 33 15.30 13.39 0.61
CA ASP A 33 15.90 12.13 0.14
C ASP A 33 15.18 10.92 0.76
N VAL A 34 14.80 11.01 2.03
CA VAL A 34 14.00 9.98 2.71
C VAL A 34 12.59 9.95 2.12
N LEU A 35 12.01 11.11 1.81
CA LEU A 35 10.73 11.18 1.12
C LEU A 35 10.82 10.54 -0.28
N ALA A 36 11.88 10.82 -1.04
CA ALA A 36 12.12 10.21 -2.34
C ALA A 36 12.21 8.68 -2.21
N GLU A 37 12.94 8.13 -1.24
CA GLU A 37 13.02 6.67 -1.00
C GLU A 37 11.62 6.05 -0.85
N ARG A 38 10.68 6.72 -0.18
CA ARG A 38 9.31 6.20 0.01
C ARG A 38 8.40 6.38 -1.20
N PHE A 39 8.67 7.37 -2.07
CA PHE A 39 7.77 7.86 -3.12
C PHE A 39 8.34 7.85 -4.55
N GLU A 40 9.53 7.30 -4.77
CA GLU A 40 10.14 7.18 -6.11
C GLU A 40 9.46 6.11 -6.97
N GLY A 41 8.75 5.16 -6.35
CA GLY A 41 8.05 4.11 -7.06
C GLY A 41 6.97 3.45 -6.21
N ARG A 42 6.67 2.19 -6.54
CA ARG A 42 5.73 1.35 -5.81
C ARG A 42 6.39 0.04 -5.42
N LEU A 43 5.96 -0.52 -4.30
CA LEU A 43 6.34 -1.86 -3.89
C LEU A 43 5.98 -2.87 -5.00
N GLN A 44 6.92 -3.74 -5.35
CA GLN A 44 6.78 -4.67 -6.46
C GLN A 44 6.44 -6.09 -5.98
N PHE A 45 5.68 -6.83 -6.78
CA PHE A 45 5.43 -8.25 -6.54
C PHE A 45 6.71 -9.06 -6.77
N GLY A 46 7.13 -9.81 -5.75
CA GLY A 46 8.14 -10.86 -5.88
C GLY A 46 7.51 -12.25 -6.00
N THR A 47 8.34 -13.28 -6.01
CA THR A 47 7.89 -14.69 -6.04
C THR A 47 7.05 -15.07 -4.82
N ALA A 48 7.27 -14.41 -3.68
CA ALA A 48 6.51 -14.59 -2.44
C ALA A 48 5.42 -13.52 -2.24
N GLY A 49 4.94 -12.90 -3.32
CA GLY A 49 3.96 -11.82 -3.26
C GLY A 49 4.56 -10.46 -2.94
N LEU A 50 3.70 -9.55 -2.50
CA LEU A 50 4.08 -8.18 -2.15
C LEU A 50 4.67 -8.13 -0.73
N ARG A 51 5.92 -7.69 -0.59
CA ARG A 51 6.63 -7.66 0.70
C ARG A 51 7.44 -6.38 0.87
N GLY A 52 7.34 -5.75 2.02
CA GLY A 52 8.09 -4.53 2.38
C GLY A 52 7.97 -4.23 3.86
N ALA A 53 8.80 -3.31 4.35
CA ALA A 53 8.67 -2.81 5.72
C ALA A 53 7.32 -2.10 5.89
N VAL A 54 6.67 -2.28 7.05
CA VAL A 54 5.45 -1.54 7.38
C VAL A 54 5.80 -0.07 7.58
N GLY A 55 5.11 0.83 6.89
CA GLY A 55 5.32 2.27 7.00
C GLY A 55 4.59 3.08 5.93
N ALA A 56 4.77 4.40 5.99
CA ALA A 56 4.15 5.33 5.07
C ALA A 56 4.77 5.31 3.66
N GLY A 57 3.90 5.50 2.66
CA GLY A 57 4.26 5.66 1.25
C GLY A 57 4.13 4.40 0.39
N PRO A 58 4.16 4.55 -0.94
CA PRO A 58 3.92 3.47 -1.90
C PRO A 58 5.02 2.40 -1.95
N GLN A 59 6.24 2.69 -1.47
CA GLN A 59 7.33 1.70 -1.34
C GLN A 59 7.34 0.97 0.02
N ARG A 60 6.27 1.09 0.81
CA ARG A 60 6.11 0.43 2.11
C ARG A 60 4.82 -0.38 2.16
N MET A 61 4.76 -1.35 3.07
CA MET A 61 3.55 -2.11 3.33
C MET A 61 2.60 -1.29 4.22
N ASN A 62 1.42 -0.96 3.70
CA ASN A 62 0.37 -0.24 4.41
C ASN A 62 -1.00 -0.53 3.79
N ARG A 63 -2.05 -0.04 4.46
CA ARG A 63 -3.43 -0.35 4.07
C ARG A 63 -3.80 0.19 2.68
N LEU A 64 -3.25 1.32 2.26
CA LEU A 64 -3.49 1.87 0.92
C LEU A 64 -2.85 1.00 -0.17
N VAL A 65 -1.62 0.52 0.04
CA VAL A 65 -0.96 -0.42 -0.89
C VAL A 65 -1.74 -1.73 -0.98
N VAL A 66 -2.16 -2.30 0.15
CA VAL A 66 -2.96 -3.54 0.18
C VAL A 66 -4.29 -3.36 -0.55
N ARG A 67 -4.99 -2.25 -0.32
CA ARG A 67 -6.25 -1.93 -1.02
C ARG A 67 -6.07 -1.82 -2.53
N GLN A 68 -5.01 -1.15 -2.98
CA GLN A 68 -4.71 -1.00 -4.40
C GLN A 68 -4.38 -2.36 -5.04
N ALA A 69 -3.59 -3.20 -4.35
CA ALA A 69 -3.27 -4.54 -4.81
C ALA A 69 -4.51 -5.45 -4.88
N ALA A 70 -5.38 -5.42 -3.86
CA ALA A 70 -6.63 -6.18 -3.83
C ALA A 70 -7.58 -5.77 -4.96
N ALA A 71 -7.74 -4.46 -5.20
CA ALA A 71 -8.54 -3.95 -6.31
C ALA A 71 -8.00 -4.45 -7.66
N GLY A 72 -6.68 -4.32 -7.89
CA GLY A 72 -6.05 -4.81 -9.12
C GLY A 72 -6.18 -6.31 -9.32
N LEU A 73 -6.10 -7.11 -8.25
CA LEU A 73 -6.33 -8.56 -8.30
C LEU A 73 -7.78 -8.88 -8.69
N VAL A 74 -8.75 -8.21 -8.08
CA VAL A 74 -10.17 -8.40 -8.41
C VAL A 74 -10.46 -8.02 -9.86
N ASP A 75 -9.96 -6.88 -10.32
CA ASP A 75 -10.13 -6.43 -11.72
C ASP A 75 -9.54 -7.46 -12.69
N HIS A 76 -8.35 -7.99 -12.40
CA HIS A 76 -7.72 -9.02 -13.21
C HIS A 76 -8.53 -10.32 -13.24
N LEU A 77 -9.03 -10.78 -12.08
CA LEU A 77 -9.83 -12.01 -12.01
C LEU A 77 -11.16 -11.86 -12.77
N LEU A 78 -11.86 -10.74 -12.61
CA LEU A 78 -13.10 -10.46 -13.35
C LEU A 78 -12.86 -10.40 -14.87
N ALA A 79 -11.70 -9.92 -15.30
CA ALA A 79 -11.34 -9.86 -16.72
C ALA A 79 -10.93 -11.22 -17.32
N THR A 80 -10.40 -12.13 -16.51
CA THR A 80 -9.77 -13.37 -17.00
C THR A 80 -10.55 -14.65 -16.65
N SER A 81 -11.47 -14.59 -15.69
CA SER A 81 -12.22 -15.73 -15.18
C SER A 81 -13.72 -15.41 -15.16
N PRO A 82 -14.52 -15.93 -16.12
CA PRO A 82 -15.94 -15.59 -16.27
C PRO A 82 -16.82 -15.85 -15.05
N ASP A 83 -16.43 -16.80 -14.19
CA ASP A 83 -17.15 -17.18 -12.97
C ASP A 83 -16.52 -16.62 -11.68
N ALA A 84 -15.52 -15.74 -11.76
CA ALA A 84 -14.80 -15.24 -10.58
C ALA A 84 -15.72 -14.69 -9.49
N ALA A 85 -16.77 -13.96 -9.88
CA ALA A 85 -17.70 -13.32 -8.96
C ALA A 85 -18.53 -14.31 -8.10
N SER A 86 -18.68 -15.57 -8.53
CA SER A 86 -19.48 -16.58 -7.80
C SER A 86 -18.65 -17.54 -6.94
N ARG A 87 -17.31 -17.47 -7.02
CA ARG A 87 -16.42 -18.47 -6.40
C ARG A 87 -16.07 -18.21 -4.93
N GLY A 88 -16.40 -17.02 -4.40
CA GLY A 88 -16.03 -16.59 -3.05
C GLY A 88 -14.53 -16.31 -2.88
N VAL A 89 -14.15 -15.74 -1.73
CA VAL A 89 -12.76 -15.39 -1.41
C VAL A 89 -12.41 -15.93 -0.03
N LEU A 90 -11.26 -16.61 0.07
CA LEU A 90 -10.69 -17.01 1.36
C LEU A 90 -9.57 -16.04 1.74
N ILE A 91 -9.66 -15.49 2.94
CA ILE A 91 -8.71 -14.52 3.48
C ILE A 91 -8.00 -15.15 4.67
N GLY A 92 -6.67 -15.11 4.67
CA GLY A 92 -5.83 -15.62 5.74
C GLY A 92 -4.76 -14.60 6.13
N PHE A 93 -4.37 -14.64 7.39
CA PHE A 93 -3.34 -13.76 7.96
C PHE A 93 -2.52 -14.52 9.01
N ASP A 94 -1.37 -13.98 9.40
CA ASP A 94 -0.52 -14.55 10.44
C ASP A 94 -0.38 -13.62 11.66
N ALA A 95 0.50 -13.97 12.60
CA ALA A 95 0.69 -13.21 13.83
C ALA A 95 1.50 -11.91 13.67
N ARG A 96 1.86 -11.49 12.45
CA ARG A 96 2.60 -10.24 12.24
C ARG A 96 1.74 -9.02 12.54
N ARG A 97 2.38 -7.97 13.02
CA ARG A 97 1.75 -6.68 13.26
C ARG A 97 1.02 -6.17 12.01
N LYS A 98 -0.23 -5.72 12.19
CA LYS A 98 -1.16 -5.28 11.14
C LYS A 98 -1.62 -6.35 10.16
N SER A 99 -1.26 -7.63 10.33
CA SER A 99 -1.69 -8.67 9.37
C SER A 99 -3.20 -8.87 9.36
N ASP A 100 -3.86 -8.67 10.50
CA ASP A 100 -5.31 -8.66 10.69
C ASP A 100 -5.98 -7.44 10.02
N LEU A 101 -5.34 -6.28 10.06
CA LEU A 101 -5.82 -5.06 9.38
C LEU A 101 -5.66 -5.11 7.85
N PHE A 102 -4.74 -5.95 7.36
CA PHE A 102 -4.48 -6.13 5.93
C PHE A 102 -5.33 -7.24 5.31
N ALA A 103 -5.90 -8.12 6.14
CA ALA A 103 -6.88 -9.14 5.73
C ALA A 103 -8.24 -8.49 5.45
#